data_AF-A0A9E2AM14-F1
#
_entry.id   AF-A0A9E2AM14-F1
#
_cell.length_a   1.000
_cell.length_b   1.000
_cell.length_c   1.000
_cell.angle_alpha   90.00
_cell.angle_beta   90.00
_cell.angle_gamma   90.00
#
_symmetry.space_group_name_H-M   'P 1'
#
loop_
_entity.id
_entity.type
_entity.pdbx_description
1 polymer ?
#
loop_
_entity_poly.entity_id
_entity_poly.type
_entity_poly.pdbx_seq_one_letter_code
_entity_poly.pdbx_strand_id
1 'polypeptide(L)'
;MKVINASDVTDVIDNVKRQIETHNSFMENNYGSKLSFRIKRIIEDHILELYDDEKDRHAYAIRIELHRYHPNTFFNLLVYKNDVGNISEAYIMRYKMDMDFARAYYRGEAEMSSFEGKIKRFKLDKNPKQNPIISNPYQCEETSFSGGGGGGSTIYDSGGSTDSSTGSGGGSYSVCTTTTYTVPCTCKGHDPGERCTCSNQPYSYSVTQCQTIVAFDDCLDPCSDPSGSSPINEPILDDLYDPYPYDNIIPERMLFDPEFTCLYDKFIEGNSSVFNNTIGSFADLTSHHLNFDSCESDNVRGCSTRTSSEWTTESNGKHITIFLNPNASALEMAETILHEGIHAAAMLALENEQIPNGLNTVQYLQYYRHYNGYRDHADHVFIADYYLKPIARALRNLDARRHPEYKYYGIVYEGIERAIDEAGVQRLIDEYSQYKVYNQEVLSNTELCE
;
A
#
# COMPACT_ATOMS: atom_id res chain seq x y z
N MET A 1 -11.87 34.85 -1.48
CA MET A 1 -12.18 33.54 -0.87
C MET A 1 -12.97 33.78 0.41
N LYS A 2 -14.00 32.98 0.68
CA LYS A 2 -14.82 33.09 1.88
C LYS A 2 -15.19 31.69 2.39
N VAL A 3 -15.09 31.45 3.70
CA VAL A 3 -15.66 30.26 4.33
C VAL A 3 -17.18 30.45 4.41
N ILE A 4 -17.94 29.48 3.92
CA ILE A 4 -19.40 29.48 3.93
C ILE A 4 -19.94 28.21 4.58
N ASN A 5 -21.17 28.28 5.09
CA ASN A 5 -21.83 27.11 5.67
C ASN A 5 -22.46 26.25 4.57
N ALA A 6 -22.55 24.95 4.77
CA ALA A 6 -23.24 24.05 3.85
C ALA A 6 -24.69 24.47 3.55
N SER A 7 -25.38 25.07 4.53
CA SER A 7 -26.74 25.61 4.35
C SER A 7 -26.82 26.68 3.25
N ASP A 8 -25.74 27.45 3.05
CA ASP A 8 -25.69 28.55 2.06
C ASP A 8 -25.53 28.02 0.63
N VAL A 9 -25.13 26.75 0.48
CA VAL A 9 -24.87 26.07 -0.81
C VAL A 9 -25.50 24.68 -0.84
N THR A 10 -26.67 24.54 -0.22
CA THR A 10 -27.40 23.26 -0.12
C THR A 10 -27.60 22.62 -1.51
N ASP A 11 -27.83 23.42 -2.54
CA ASP A 11 -27.98 22.96 -3.91
C ASP A 11 -26.70 22.32 -4.50
N VAL A 12 -25.51 22.81 -4.11
CA VAL A 12 -24.22 22.20 -4.45
C VAL A 12 -24.08 20.86 -3.75
N ILE A 13 -24.26 20.87 -2.43
CA ILE A 13 -24.05 19.69 -1.59
C ILE A 13 -25.00 18.57 -1.99
N ASP A 14 -26.27 18.86 -2.20
CA ASP A 14 -27.26 17.87 -2.64
C ASP A 14 -26.96 17.33 -4.04
N ASN A 15 -26.45 18.17 -4.95
CA ASN A 15 -26.05 17.71 -6.28
C ASN A 15 -24.84 16.78 -6.19
N VAL A 16 -23.83 17.16 -5.41
CA VAL A 16 -22.63 16.35 -5.19
C VAL A 16 -22.99 15.01 -4.55
N LYS A 17 -23.77 15.01 -3.46
CA LYS A 17 -24.24 13.79 -2.79
C LYS A 17 -24.98 12.88 -3.77
N ARG A 18 -25.92 13.43 -4.54
CA ARG A 18 -26.65 12.67 -5.56
C ARG A 18 -25.72 12.09 -6.62
N GLN A 19 -24.72 12.85 -7.07
CA GLN A 19 -23.74 12.34 -8.03
C GLN A 19 -22.89 11.21 -7.46
N ILE A 20 -22.49 11.31 -6.18
CA ILE A 20 -21.76 10.26 -5.46
C ILE A 20 -22.61 9.00 -5.32
N GLU A 21 -23.85 9.12 -4.88
CA GLU A 21 -24.79 8.00 -4.73
C GLU A 21 -25.05 7.30 -6.08
N THR A 22 -25.17 8.09 -7.16
CA THR A 22 -25.43 7.56 -8.50
C THR A 22 -24.17 6.96 -9.13
N HIS A 23 -22.99 7.46 -8.76
CA HIS A 23 -21.70 7.10 -9.32
C HIS A 23 -20.69 6.82 -8.21
N ASN A 24 -20.83 5.65 -7.57
CA ASN A 24 -19.93 5.17 -6.51
C ASN A 24 -18.47 4.95 -6.96
N SER A 25 -18.14 5.25 -8.22
CA SER A 25 -16.79 5.17 -8.76
C SER A 25 -16.56 6.28 -9.79
N PHE A 26 -15.65 7.20 -9.47
CA PHE A 26 -15.11 8.13 -10.47
C PHE A 26 -13.94 7.45 -11.16
N MET A 27 -13.95 7.42 -12.50
CA MET A 27 -12.98 6.64 -13.27
C MET A 27 -11.98 7.57 -13.94
N GLU A 28 -10.71 7.37 -13.66
CA GLU A 28 -9.61 7.96 -14.42
C GLU A 28 -9.10 6.96 -15.46
N ASN A 29 -8.78 7.43 -16.66
CA ASN A 29 -7.97 6.67 -17.63
C ASN A 29 -6.56 7.26 -17.64
N ASN A 30 -5.69 6.77 -16.74
CA ASN A 30 -4.28 7.15 -16.74
C ASN A 30 -3.46 5.97 -17.27
N TYR A 31 -2.96 6.09 -18.51
CA TYR A 31 -2.15 5.06 -19.18
C TYR A 31 -2.71 3.63 -19.08
N GLY A 32 -4.05 3.48 -19.18
CA GLY A 32 -4.73 2.18 -19.12
C GLY A 32 -5.01 1.65 -17.71
N SER A 33 -4.55 2.32 -16.66
CA SER A 33 -4.93 2.03 -15.28
C SER A 33 -6.14 2.86 -14.87
N LYS A 34 -7.14 2.17 -14.32
CA LYS A 34 -8.43 2.74 -13.94
C LYS A 34 -8.41 3.08 -12.45
N LEU A 35 -8.16 4.34 -12.10
CA LEU A 35 -8.36 4.76 -10.71
C LEU A 35 -9.85 4.94 -10.47
N SER A 36 -10.36 4.27 -9.43
CA SER A 36 -11.73 4.39 -8.95
C SER A 36 -11.73 5.07 -7.59
N PHE A 37 -12.24 6.30 -7.51
CA PHE A 37 -12.44 6.96 -6.22
C PHE A 37 -13.82 6.61 -5.66
N ARG A 38 -13.88 6.14 -4.42
CA ARG A 38 -15.14 5.96 -3.67
C ARG A 38 -15.14 6.94 -2.51
N ILE A 39 -16.00 7.95 -2.58
CA ILE A 39 -16.13 8.97 -1.53
C ILE A 39 -16.85 8.32 -0.33
N LYS A 40 -16.18 8.32 0.83
CA LYS A 40 -16.69 7.84 2.12
C LYS A 40 -17.63 8.88 2.71
N ARG A 41 -17.20 10.14 2.74
CA ARG A 41 -17.93 11.26 3.36
C ARG A 41 -17.58 12.59 2.71
N ILE A 42 -18.54 13.52 2.71
CA ILE A 42 -18.31 14.94 2.42
C ILE A 42 -18.22 15.66 3.77
N ILE A 43 -17.18 16.47 3.95
CA ILE A 43 -17.05 17.32 5.12
C ILE A 43 -17.72 18.66 4.79
N GLU A 44 -18.90 18.86 5.37
CA GLU A 44 -19.75 20.03 5.14
C GLU A 44 -19.33 21.25 5.95
N ASP A 45 -18.49 21.02 6.96
CA ASP A 45 -17.90 22.05 7.77
C ASP A 45 -16.76 22.70 6.96
N HIS A 46 -16.84 24.02 6.78
CA HIS A 46 -15.80 24.84 6.15
C HIS A 46 -15.68 24.68 4.63
N ILE A 47 -16.79 24.86 3.91
CA ILE A 47 -16.76 24.99 2.44
C ILE A 47 -16.12 26.32 2.07
N LEU A 48 -15.15 26.29 1.15
CA LEU A 48 -14.51 27.49 0.64
C LEU A 48 -15.17 27.93 -0.66
N GLU A 49 -15.70 29.14 -0.67
CA GLU A 49 -16.15 29.81 -1.89
C GLU A 49 -15.02 30.69 -2.44
N LEU A 50 -14.68 30.44 -3.70
CA LEU A 50 -13.78 31.25 -4.51
C LEU A 50 -14.58 31.87 -5.65
N TYR A 51 -14.22 33.09 -6.02
CA TYR A 51 -14.75 33.75 -7.22
C TYR A 51 -13.60 33.85 -8.22
N ASP A 52 -13.82 33.31 -9.40
CA ASP A 52 -12.90 33.28 -10.54
C ASP A 52 -13.23 34.50 -11.41
N ASP A 53 -12.57 35.63 -11.12
CA ASP A 53 -12.79 36.93 -11.77
C ASP A 53 -12.62 36.84 -13.30
N GLU A 54 -11.70 36.00 -13.79
CA GLU A 54 -11.39 35.87 -15.21
C GLU A 54 -12.53 35.21 -16.00
N LYS A 55 -13.25 34.30 -15.35
CA LYS A 55 -14.34 33.53 -15.97
C LYS A 55 -15.72 33.90 -15.43
N ASP A 56 -15.79 34.93 -14.58
CA ASP A 56 -17.00 35.42 -13.93
C ASP A 56 -17.82 34.27 -13.29
N ARG A 57 -17.18 33.44 -12.47
CA ARG A 57 -17.83 32.22 -11.94
C ARG A 57 -17.45 31.91 -10.51
N HIS A 58 -18.37 31.26 -9.79
CA HIS A 58 -18.13 30.79 -8.44
C HIS A 58 -17.55 29.38 -8.46
N ALA A 59 -16.56 29.13 -7.60
CA ALA A 59 -15.98 27.82 -7.34
C ALA A 59 -16.11 27.47 -5.86
N TYR A 60 -16.42 26.22 -5.57
CA TYR A 60 -16.59 25.70 -4.22
C TYR A 60 -15.58 24.59 -4.00
N ALA A 61 -14.65 24.76 -3.06
CA ALA A 61 -13.77 23.69 -2.61
C ALA A 61 -14.37 23.06 -1.36
N ILE A 62 -14.73 21.78 -1.48
CA ILE A 62 -15.39 20.99 -0.43
C ILE A 62 -14.46 19.86 -0.06
N ARG A 63 -14.11 19.71 1.21
CA ARG A 63 -13.26 18.61 1.64
C ARG A 63 -14.03 17.29 1.57
N ILE A 64 -13.38 16.26 1.04
CA ILE A 64 -13.96 14.91 0.91
C ILE A 64 -13.02 13.88 1.52
N GLU A 65 -13.62 12.86 2.13
CA GLU A 65 -12.92 11.67 2.59
C GLU A 65 -13.20 10.54 1.62
N LEU A 66 -12.15 9.83 1.22
CA LEU A 66 -12.27 8.64 0.39
C LEU A 66 -12.20 7.39 1.29
N HIS A 67 -12.71 6.26 0.82
CA HIS A 67 -12.60 5.00 1.58
C HIS A 67 -11.17 4.50 1.78
N ARG A 68 -10.21 5.01 0.99
CA ARG A 68 -8.80 4.60 1.05
C ARG A 68 -7.91 5.75 0.62
N TYR A 69 -7.10 6.24 1.53
CA TYR A 69 -6.06 7.20 1.21
C TYR A 69 -4.97 7.20 2.27
N HIS A 70 -3.76 7.59 1.86
CA HIS A 70 -2.62 7.69 2.76
C HIS A 70 -2.83 8.82 3.78
N PRO A 71 -2.41 8.69 5.06
CA PRO A 71 -2.66 9.69 6.10
C PRO A 71 -2.08 11.08 5.79
N ASN A 72 -1.01 11.16 5.01
CA ASN A 72 -0.46 12.43 4.50
C ASN A 72 -1.19 12.96 3.25
N THR A 73 -2.34 12.41 2.89
CA THR A 73 -3.08 12.83 1.70
C THR A 73 -4.48 13.27 2.08
N PHE A 74 -4.93 14.39 1.55
CA PHE A 74 -6.34 14.77 1.64
C PHE A 74 -6.87 15.21 0.27
N PHE A 75 -8.20 15.27 0.16
CA PHE A 75 -8.88 15.54 -1.09
C PHE A 75 -9.88 16.66 -0.92
N ASN A 76 -9.91 17.56 -1.91
CA ASN A 76 -10.97 18.54 -2.06
C ASN A 76 -11.71 18.29 -3.37
N LEU A 77 -13.03 18.24 -3.31
CA LEU A 77 -13.87 18.37 -4.49
C LEU A 77 -14.03 19.85 -4.82
N LEU A 78 -13.54 20.25 -5.98
CA LEU A 78 -13.69 21.58 -6.53
C LEU A 78 -14.84 21.61 -7.53
N VAL A 79 -15.87 22.40 -7.26
CA VAL A 79 -17.09 22.50 -8.09
C VAL A 79 -17.26 23.92 -8.59
N TYR A 80 -17.39 24.10 -9.90
CA TYR A 80 -17.61 25.41 -10.52
C TYR A 80 -19.08 25.59 -10.90
N LYS A 81 -19.72 26.69 -10.51
CA LYS A 81 -21.05 27.10 -10.99
C LYS A 81 -20.94 28.19 -12.04
N ASN A 82 -21.80 28.13 -13.05
CA ASN A 82 -22.02 29.28 -13.94
C ASN A 82 -23.04 30.27 -13.33
N ASP A 83 -23.26 31.40 -14.00
CA ASP A 83 -24.12 32.51 -13.56
C ASP A 83 -25.59 32.10 -13.36
N VAL A 84 -26.00 30.99 -13.97
CA VAL A 84 -27.35 30.41 -13.87
C VAL A 84 -27.44 29.42 -12.69
N GLY A 85 -26.36 29.25 -11.92
CA GLY A 85 -26.28 28.37 -10.76
C GLY A 85 -26.03 26.89 -11.08
N ASN A 86 -25.80 26.53 -12.35
CA ASN A 86 -25.55 25.15 -12.75
C ASN A 86 -24.07 24.77 -12.59
N ILE A 87 -23.81 23.53 -12.16
CA ILE A 87 -22.44 22.99 -12.11
C ILE A 87 -21.89 22.87 -13.53
N SER A 88 -20.89 23.69 -13.82
CA SER A 88 -20.21 23.75 -15.12
C SER A 88 -19.01 22.81 -15.18
N GLU A 89 -18.26 22.63 -14.09
CA GLU A 89 -17.09 21.75 -14.03
C GLU A 89 -16.92 21.22 -12.61
N ALA A 90 -16.33 20.03 -12.47
CA ALA A 90 -15.95 19.49 -11.17
C ALA A 90 -14.63 18.73 -11.26
N TYR A 91 -13.81 18.86 -10.22
CA TYR A 91 -12.50 18.23 -10.11
C TYR A 91 -12.31 17.67 -8.71
N ILE A 92 -11.58 16.57 -8.59
CA ILE A 92 -11.00 16.16 -7.32
C ILE A 92 -9.56 16.66 -7.30
N MET A 93 -9.20 17.43 -6.28
CA MET A 93 -7.85 17.88 -5.99
C MET A 93 -7.28 16.96 -4.91
N ARG A 94 -6.18 16.27 -5.18
CA ARG A 94 -5.44 15.49 -4.19
C ARG A 94 -4.21 16.26 -3.75
N TYR A 95 -4.09 16.47 -2.46
CA TYR A 95 -2.95 17.07 -1.81
C TYR A 95 -2.21 15.96 -1.09
N LYS A 96 -1.03 15.58 -1.57
CA LYS A 96 -0.14 14.63 -0.90
C LYS A 96 0.96 15.45 -0.22
N MET A 97 0.84 15.62 1.08
CA MET A 97 1.79 16.30 1.93
C MET A 97 3.08 15.50 2.07
N ASP A 98 4.20 16.20 2.19
CA ASP A 98 5.43 15.60 2.70
C ASP A 98 5.23 15.21 4.17
N MET A 99 5.95 14.19 4.65
CA MET A 99 5.67 13.58 5.96
C MET A 99 5.89 14.56 7.12
N ASP A 100 6.95 15.39 7.03
CA ASP A 100 7.25 16.40 8.04
C ASP A 100 6.17 17.50 8.08
N PHE A 101 5.73 17.97 6.90
CA PHE A 101 4.62 18.92 6.81
C PHE A 101 3.33 18.30 7.35
N ALA A 102 2.98 17.07 6.97
CA ALA A 102 1.78 16.40 7.46
C ALA A 102 1.78 16.30 9.00
N ARG A 103 2.91 15.92 9.60
CA ARG A 103 3.05 15.83 11.06
C ARG A 103 2.86 17.17 11.75
N ALA A 104 3.52 18.23 11.26
CA ALA A 104 3.37 19.57 11.81
C ALA A 104 1.94 20.10 11.61
N TYR A 105 1.38 19.90 10.42
CA TYR A 105 0.03 20.31 10.05
C TYR A 105 -1.03 19.69 10.96
N TYR A 106 -0.97 18.38 11.21
CA TYR A 106 -1.91 17.71 12.10
C TYR A 106 -1.73 18.04 13.59
N ARG A 107 -0.57 18.59 13.99
CA ARG A 107 -0.36 19.14 15.35
C ARG A 107 -0.81 20.59 15.48
N GLY A 108 -1.27 21.21 14.39
CA GLY A 108 -1.55 22.65 14.34
C GLY A 108 -0.28 23.50 14.39
N GLU A 109 0.89 22.92 14.07
CA GLU A 109 2.20 23.60 14.03
C GLU A 109 2.52 24.16 12.64
N ALA A 110 1.84 23.68 11.58
CA ALA A 110 1.96 24.17 10.21
C ALA A 110 0.60 24.52 9.62
N GLU A 111 0.58 25.57 8.80
CA GLU A 111 -0.62 26.06 8.10
C GLU A 111 -0.54 25.65 6.61
N MET A 112 -1.69 25.60 5.92
CA MET A 112 -1.68 25.27 4.49
C MET A 112 -0.99 26.32 3.61
N SER A 113 -0.76 27.56 4.08
CA SER A 113 0.08 28.54 3.38
C SER A 113 1.53 28.08 3.25
N SER A 114 2.00 27.24 4.18
CA SER A 114 3.33 26.64 4.13
C SER A 114 3.29 25.22 3.58
N PHE A 115 2.27 24.85 2.79
CA PHE A 115 2.14 23.51 2.23
C PHE A 115 3.39 23.06 1.49
N GLU A 116 3.92 21.91 1.90
CA GLU A 116 4.97 21.18 1.21
C GLU A 116 4.45 19.83 0.77
N GLY A 117 4.60 19.54 -0.52
CA GLY A 117 4.14 18.29 -1.11
C GLY A 117 3.71 18.43 -2.57
N LYS A 118 2.82 17.53 -2.98
CA LYS A 118 2.35 17.41 -4.36
C LYS A 118 0.86 17.59 -4.48
N ILE A 119 0.44 18.35 -5.49
CA ILE A 119 -0.96 18.55 -5.82
C ILE A 119 -1.25 17.87 -7.15
N LYS A 120 -2.30 17.05 -7.19
CA LYS A 120 -2.78 16.42 -8.42
C LYS A 120 -4.26 16.70 -8.62
N ARG A 121 -4.62 17.11 -9.85
CA ARG A 121 -6.00 17.40 -10.24
C ARG A 121 -6.58 16.25 -11.07
N PHE A 122 -7.77 15.79 -10.71
CA PHE A 122 -8.56 14.79 -11.42
C PHE A 122 -9.84 15.43 -11.93
N LYS A 123 -10.08 15.42 -13.25
CA LYS A 123 -11.30 15.96 -13.85
C LYS A 123 -12.43 14.94 -13.70
N LEU A 124 -13.62 15.39 -13.30
CA LEU A 124 -14.80 14.55 -13.25
C LEU A 124 -15.54 14.60 -14.59
N ASP A 125 -15.73 13.45 -15.22
CA ASP A 125 -16.49 13.34 -16.46
C ASP A 125 -18.00 13.51 -16.21
N LYS A 126 -18.63 14.40 -16.98
CA LYS A 126 -20.05 14.74 -16.84
C LYS A 126 -21.01 13.60 -17.22
N ASN A 127 -20.52 12.50 -17.80
CA ASN A 127 -21.40 11.49 -18.40
C ASN A 127 -20.78 10.09 -18.46
N PRO A 128 -20.79 9.30 -17.37
CA PRO A 128 -20.25 7.93 -17.39
C PRO A 128 -21.10 6.96 -18.21
N LYS A 129 -22.30 7.36 -18.67
CA LYS A 129 -23.23 6.52 -19.45
C LYS A 129 -23.01 6.55 -20.97
N GLN A 130 -22.09 7.37 -21.48
CA GLN A 130 -21.71 7.31 -22.89
C GLN A 130 -20.47 6.42 -23.02
N ASN A 131 -20.59 5.33 -23.80
CA ASN A 131 -19.49 4.42 -24.11
C ASN A 131 -18.20 5.22 -24.39
N PRO A 132 -17.04 4.83 -23.82
CA PRO A 132 -15.79 5.52 -24.07
C PRO A 132 -15.42 5.35 -25.54
N ILE A 133 -15.75 6.36 -26.35
CA ILE A 133 -15.09 6.57 -27.63
C ILE A 133 -13.65 6.91 -27.26
N ILE A 134 -12.71 6.07 -27.72
CA ILE A 134 -11.27 6.23 -27.56
C ILE A 134 -10.90 7.64 -28.04
N SER A 135 -10.84 8.58 -27.12
CA SER A 135 -10.28 9.91 -27.30
C SER A 135 -9.08 9.98 -26.38
N ASN A 136 -8.03 10.63 -26.87
CA ASN A 136 -6.71 10.72 -26.24
C ASN A 136 -6.84 11.03 -24.74
N PRO A 137 -6.16 10.28 -23.84
CA PRO A 137 -6.27 10.53 -22.40
C PRO A 137 -5.85 11.98 -22.10
N TYR A 138 -6.71 12.71 -21.38
CA TYR A 138 -6.40 14.05 -20.90
C TYR A 138 -5.15 13.98 -20.02
N GLN A 139 -4.17 14.85 -20.31
CA GLN A 139 -2.94 14.94 -19.53
C GLN A 139 -3.25 15.42 -18.10
N CYS A 140 -2.68 14.72 -17.12
CA CYS A 140 -2.68 15.16 -15.73
C CYS A 140 -1.68 16.30 -15.56
N GLU A 141 -2.07 17.32 -14.81
CA GLU A 141 -1.14 18.33 -14.29
C GLU A 141 -0.78 17.91 -12.86
N GLU A 142 0.48 17.51 -12.66
CA GLU A 142 1.07 17.31 -11.34
C GLU A 142 2.07 18.43 -11.11
N THR A 143 1.94 19.12 -9.97
CA THR A 143 2.86 20.19 -9.59
C THR A 143 3.42 19.89 -8.20
N SER A 144 4.73 20.07 -8.05
CA SER A 144 5.41 19.98 -6.76
C SER A 144 5.56 21.39 -6.21
N PHE A 145 5.20 21.59 -4.95
CA PHE A 145 5.38 22.86 -4.26
C PHE A 145 6.45 22.66 -3.19
N SER A 146 7.51 23.48 -3.27
CA SER A 146 8.44 23.69 -2.16
C SER A 146 8.25 25.13 -1.70
N GLY A 147 8.01 25.34 -0.41
CA GLY A 147 7.83 26.65 0.19
C GLY A 147 9.12 27.45 0.13
N GLY A 148 9.40 28.08 -1.02
CA GLY A 148 10.52 29.00 -1.17
C GLY A 148 10.27 30.25 -0.34
N GLY A 149 10.80 30.30 0.88
CA GLY A 149 10.87 31.51 1.69
C GLY A 149 11.53 32.62 0.87
N GLY A 150 10.73 33.65 0.52
CA GLY A 150 11.15 34.76 -0.32
C GLY A 150 12.24 35.61 0.31
N GLY A 151 13.49 35.18 0.17
CA GLY A 151 14.69 35.99 0.39
C GLY A 151 15.03 36.74 -0.89
N GLY A 152 14.71 38.03 -0.96
CA GLY A 152 15.05 38.90 -2.08
C GLY A 152 16.57 38.97 -2.27
N SER A 153 17.06 38.45 -3.41
CA SER A 153 18.43 38.65 -3.88
C SER A 153 18.40 39.21 -5.30
N THR A 154 19.06 40.35 -5.46
CA THR A 154 19.16 41.14 -6.70
C THR A 154 19.93 40.40 -7.79
N ILE A 155 19.38 40.45 -9.01
CA ILE A 155 19.90 39.89 -10.25
C ILE A 155 21.08 40.73 -10.77
N TYR A 156 22.15 40.05 -11.21
CA TYR A 156 23.01 40.52 -12.30
C TYR A 156 22.94 39.51 -13.45
N ASP A 157 22.75 40.09 -14.63
CA ASP A 157 22.47 39.52 -15.93
C ASP A 157 23.76 39.09 -16.65
N SER A 158 23.75 37.96 -17.38
CA SER A 158 24.43 37.80 -18.69
C SER A 158 24.32 36.39 -19.30
N GLY A 159 23.69 36.32 -20.48
CA GLY A 159 24.37 35.81 -21.70
C GLY A 159 24.19 34.35 -22.14
N GLY A 160 23.18 34.12 -22.99
CA GLY A 160 23.21 33.40 -24.30
C GLY A 160 23.98 32.09 -24.52
N SER A 161 23.31 31.12 -25.17
CA SER A 161 23.65 30.66 -26.54
C SER A 161 22.67 29.57 -27.02
N THR A 162 22.35 29.59 -28.31
CA THR A 162 21.55 28.60 -29.04
C THR A 162 22.41 27.41 -29.47
N ASP A 163 21.91 26.18 -29.35
CA ASP A 163 22.36 25.08 -30.21
C ASP A 163 21.27 24.02 -30.43
N SER A 164 21.21 23.55 -31.67
CA SER A 164 20.29 22.57 -32.23
C SER A 164 20.82 21.14 -32.08
N SER A 165 20.02 20.20 -31.60
CA SER A 165 20.33 18.77 -31.71
C SER A 165 19.12 17.90 -32.06
N THR A 166 19.30 17.13 -33.12
CA THR A 166 18.44 16.08 -33.65
C THR A 166 18.54 14.75 -32.87
N GLY A 167 17.39 14.15 -32.57
CA GLY A 167 17.14 12.70 -32.72
C GLY A 167 17.24 11.78 -31.49
N SER A 168 16.22 10.94 -31.28
CA SER A 168 16.27 9.47 -31.35
C SER A 168 14.94 8.84 -30.90
N GLY A 169 14.47 7.82 -31.63
CA GLY A 169 13.23 7.11 -31.31
C GLY A 169 13.49 5.95 -30.35
N GLY A 170 12.93 6.03 -29.15
CA GLY A 170 12.97 4.95 -28.16
C GLY A 170 12.08 3.77 -28.59
N GLY A 171 12.68 2.60 -28.78
CA GLY A 171 11.98 1.33 -28.98
C GLY A 171 11.93 0.53 -27.69
N SER A 172 10.74 0.06 -27.31
CA SER A 172 10.56 -0.91 -26.22
C SER A 172 10.90 -2.32 -26.69
N TYR A 173 11.57 -3.12 -25.86
CA TYR A 173 11.68 -4.57 -26.08
C TYR A 173 11.27 -5.35 -24.83
N SER A 174 10.67 -6.52 -25.05
CA SER A 174 10.24 -7.43 -23.98
C SER A 174 11.22 -8.59 -23.87
N VAL A 175 11.62 -8.92 -22.65
CA VAL A 175 12.42 -10.12 -22.35
C VAL A 175 11.51 -11.12 -21.68
N CYS A 176 11.35 -12.30 -22.27
CA CYS A 176 10.59 -13.40 -21.69
C CYS A 176 11.52 -14.49 -21.17
N THR A 177 11.25 -15.01 -19.99
CA THR A 177 11.92 -16.16 -19.41
C THR A 177 10.91 -17.29 -19.23
N THR A 178 11.21 -18.47 -19.77
CA THR A 178 10.39 -19.68 -19.63
C THR A 178 11.06 -20.66 -18.67
N THR A 179 10.36 -21.03 -17.60
CA THR A 179 10.81 -22.05 -16.65
C THR A 179 9.99 -23.31 -16.83
N THR A 180 10.65 -24.45 -17.02
CA THR A 180 9.99 -25.76 -17.17
C THR A 180 10.13 -26.55 -15.88
N TYR A 181 9.00 -27.04 -15.38
CA TYR A 181 8.92 -27.91 -14.21
C TYR A 181 8.65 -29.33 -14.69
N THR A 182 9.48 -30.28 -14.24
CA THR A 182 9.26 -31.71 -14.46
C THR A 182 8.96 -32.35 -13.12
N VAL A 183 7.77 -32.92 -12.97
CA VAL A 183 7.39 -33.64 -11.75
C VAL A 183 7.82 -35.10 -11.91
N PRO A 184 8.85 -35.59 -11.18
CA PRO A 184 9.19 -36.99 -11.20
C PRO A 184 8.10 -37.80 -10.50
N CYS A 185 7.76 -38.96 -11.04
CA CYS A 185 6.80 -39.84 -10.41
C CYS A 185 7.34 -40.33 -9.06
N THR A 186 6.63 -40.05 -7.97
CA THR A 186 6.95 -40.58 -6.64
C THR A 186 6.24 -41.91 -6.42
N CYS A 187 7.00 -42.99 -6.27
CA CYS A 187 6.48 -44.30 -5.90
C CYS A 187 6.10 -44.30 -4.41
N LYS A 188 4.81 -44.18 -4.08
CA LYS A 188 4.33 -44.39 -2.70
C LYS A 188 3.91 -45.85 -2.52
N GLY A 189 4.55 -46.55 -1.58
CA GLY A 189 4.03 -47.80 -1.00
C GLY A 189 4.62 -49.13 -1.49
N HIS A 190 5.87 -49.19 -1.93
CA HIS A 190 6.50 -50.48 -2.28
C HIS A 190 7.47 -50.96 -1.19
N ASP A 191 7.45 -52.27 -0.94
CA ASP A 191 8.40 -52.94 -0.06
C ASP A 191 9.82 -52.97 -0.67
N PRO A 192 10.88 -53.01 0.15
CA PRO A 192 12.26 -53.08 -0.34
C PRO A 192 12.49 -54.32 -1.22
N GLY A 193 12.59 -54.13 -2.53
CA GLY A 193 12.88 -55.19 -3.51
C GLY A 193 11.95 -55.25 -4.72
N GLU A 194 10.82 -54.53 -4.71
CA GLU A 194 9.92 -54.47 -5.86
C GLU A 194 10.36 -53.41 -6.89
N ARG A 195 10.30 -53.77 -8.18
CA ARG A 195 10.54 -52.83 -9.28
C ARG A 195 9.33 -51.91 -9.44
N CYS A 196 9.49 -50.63 -9.10
CA CYS A 196 8.46 -49.64 -9.34
C CYS A 196 8.27 -49.39 -10.85
N THR A 197 7.12 -49.74 -11.40
CA THR A 197 6.71 -49.37 -12.76
C THR A 197 5.75 -48.20 -12.69
N CYS A 198 6.24 -47.00 -13.01
CA CYS A 198 5.39 -45.80 -13.11
C CYS A 198 4.45 -45.95 -14.32
N SER A 199 3.15 -46.11 -14.07
CA SER A 199 2.13 -46.22 -15.12
C SER A 199 1.83 -44.89 -15.82
N ASN A 200 2.19 -43.77 -15.20
CA ASN A 200 2.01 -42.43 -15.75
C ASN A 200 3.37 -41.86 -16.16
N GLN A 201 3.48 -41.37 -17.39
CA GLN A 201 4.69 -40.69 -17.84
C GLN A 201 4.89 -39.40 -17.03
N PRO A 202 6.14 -39.00 -16.73
CA PRO A 202 6.41 -37.72 -16.11
C PRO A 202 5.81 -36.62 -17.00
N TYR A 203 4.93 -35.80 -16.44
CA TYR A 203 4.41 -34.65 -17.15
C TYR A 203 5.27 -33.43 -16.80
N SER A 204 5.55 -32.62 -17.82
CA SER A 204 6.25 -31.35 -17.66
C SER A 204 5.31 -30.22 -18.05
N TYR A 205 5.40 -29.10 -17.34
CA TYR A 205 4.71 -27.87 -17.70
C TYR A 205 5.68 -26.70 -17.66
N SER A 206 5.46 -25.72 -18.53
CA SER A 206 6.33 -24.54 -18.65
C SER A 206 5.55 -23.28 -18.33
N VAL A 207 6.18 -22.37 -17.58
CA VAL A 207 5.63 -21.05 -17.24
C VAL A 207 6.52 -19.99 -17.88
N THR A 208 5.95 -19.12 -18.72
CA THR A 208 6.67 -18.02 -19.36
C THR A 208 6.27 -16.70 -18.71
N GLN A 209 7.25 -15.96 -18.18
CA GLN A 209 7.06 -14.61 -17.66
C GLN A 209 7.78 -13.62 -18.57
N CYS A 210 7.10 -12.53 -18.95
CA CYS A 210 7.66 -11.49 -19.80
C CYS A 210 7.74 -10.18 -19.03
N GLN A 211 8.90 -9.55 -19.06
CA GLN A 211 9.14 -8.20 -18.54
C GLN A 211 9.39 -7.26 -19.72
N THR A 212 8.62 -6.18 -19.79
CA THR A 212 8.86 -5.10 -20.75
C THR A 212 9.71 -4.05 -20.08
N ILE A 213 10.87 -3.75 -20.67
CA ILE A 213 11.79 -2.72 -20.20
C ILE A 213 11.63 -1.53 -21.14
N VAL A 214 11.29 -0.37 -20.58
CA VAL A 214 11.19 0.89 -21.31
C VAL A 214 12.38 1.73 -20.91
N ALA A 215 13.26 2.04 -21.85
CA ALA A 215 14.32 3.01 -21.65
C ALA A 215 13.71 4.41 -21.77
N PHE A 216 13.89 5.24 -20.74
CA PHE A 216 13.55 6.66 -20.80
C PHE A 216 14.76 7.43 -21.32
N ASP A 217 14.58 8.15 -22.42
CA ASP A 217 15.46 9.26 -22.81
C ASP A 217 15.01 10.50 -22.04
N ASP A 218 15.94 11.11 -21.30
CA ASP A 218 15.74 12.39 -20.62
C ASP A 218 15.45 13.48 -21.67
N CYS A 219 14.21 13.97 -21.71
CA CYS A 219 13.82 15.11 -22.55
C CYS A 219 13.78 16.40 -21.73
N LEU A 220 14.77 17.24 -22.02
CA LEU A 220 14.71 18.69 -22.25
C LEU A 220 13.42 19.42 -21.82
N ASP A 221 13.63 20.33 -20.88
CA ASP A 221 12.74 21.37 -20.37
C ASP A 221 12.47 22.46 -21.44
N PRO A 222 11.19 22.73 -21.73
CA PRO A 222 10.79 24.13 -21.87
C PRO A 222 9.45 24.37 -21.17
N CYS A 223 9.40 25.34 -20.24
CA CYS A 223 8.73 26.61 -20.51
C CYS A 223 8.81 27.58 -19.32
N SER A 224 9.06 28.82 -19.70
CA SER A 224 8.89 30.06 -18.98
C SER A 224 7.46 30.29 -18.46
N ASP A 225 7.43 30.80 -17.23
CA ASP A 225 6.34 31.30 -16.40
C ASP A 225 5.33 32.25 -17.11
N PRO A 226 4.04 32.15 -16.77
CA PRO A 226 3.30 33.35 -16.45
C PRO A 226 2.59 33.23 -15.09
N SER A 227 3.13 33.99 -14.14
CA SER A 227 2.51 34.58 -12.95
C SER A 227 0.99 34.41 -12.80
N GLY A 228 0.60 33.61 -11.81
CA GLY A 228 -0.77 33.51 -11.29
C GLY A 228 -0.76 32.84 -9.92
N SER A 229 -0.21 33.51 -8.90
CA SER A 229 -0.17 33.00 -7.52
C SER A 229 -1.59 32.96 -6.92
N SER A 230 -2.17 31.76 -6.82
CA SER A 230 -3.39 31.51 -6.06
C SER A 230 -3.08 31.46 -4.55
N PRO A 231 -3.93 32.05 -3.68
CA PRO A 231 -3.76 31.93 -2.23
C PRO A 231 -4.25 30.57 -1.73
N ILE A 232 -3.39 29.86 -0.99
CA ILE A 232 -3.67 28.58 -0.32
C ILE A 232 -3.69 28.88 1.20
N ASN A 233 -4.83 28.67 1.88
CA ASN A 233 -5.06 28.67 3.36
C ASN A 233 -6.47 28.12 3.64
N GLU A 234 -6.86 27.44 4.71
CA GLU A 234 -6.29 26.72 5.87
C GLU A 234 -7.44 25.78 6.34
N PRO A 235 -7.22 24.50 6.67
CA PRO A 235 -8.24 23.69 7.34
C PRO A 235 -8.02 23.69 8.85
N ILE A 236 -9.09 24.03 9.57
CA ILE A 236 -9.16 23.97 11.04
C ILE A 236 -9.37 22.50 11.44
N LEU A 237 -8.59 22.02 12.41
CA LEU A 237 -8.66 20.68 13.00
C LEU A 237 -10.00 20.49 13.73
N ASP A 238 -10.81 19.55 13.24
CA ASP A 238 -11.89 18.91 14.01
C ASP A 238 -11.41 17.51 14.45
N ASP A 239 -11.75 17.14 15.70
CA ASP A 239 -11.32 15.98 16.51
C ASP A 239 -11.70 14.58 15.97
N LEU A 240 -11.79 14.39 14.66
CA LEU A 240 -12.11 13.09 14.03
C LEU A 240 -10.98 12.67 13.07
N TYR A 241 -9.81 12.47 13.66
CA TYR A 241 -8.65 11.83 13.05
C TYR A 241 -8.89 10.31 12.98
N ASP A 242 -8.90 9.75 11.77
CA ASP A 242 -8.77 8.30 11.55
C ASP A 242 -7.37 8.05 10.94
N PRO A 243 -6.36 7.67 11.76
CA PRO A 243 -4.98 7.50 11.34
C PRO A 243 -4.76 6.35 10.34
N TYR A 244 -5.76 5.50 10.08
CA TYR A 244 -5.52 4.20 9.44
C TYR A 244 -6.06 4.19 8.00
N PRO A 245 -5.19 4.08 6.97
CA PRO A 245 -5.63 3.90 5.57
C PRO A 245 -6.34 2.55 5.33
N TYR A 246 -6.37 1.70 6.36
CA TYR A 246 -6.92 0.37 6.37
C TYR A 246 -7.94 0.27 7.51
N ASP A 247 -9.19 0.65 7.25
CA ASP A 247 -10.30 0.64 8.24
C ASP A 247 -10.47 -0.72 8.98
N ASN A 248 -9.94 -1.83 8.43
CA ASN A 248 -9.99 -3.16 9.03
C ASN A 248 -8.65 -3.66 9.59
N ILE A 249 -7.61 -2.83 9.63
CA ILE A 249 -6.38 -3.11 10.36
C ILE A 249 -6.37 -2.14 11.53
N ILE A 250 -6.58 -2.64 12.73
CA ILE A 250 -6.81 -1.84 13.94
C ILE A 250 -5.55 -1.93 14.80
N PRO A 251 -4.61 -0.98 14.69
CA PRO A 251 -3.37 -1.04 15.45
C PRO A 251 -3.52 -0.37 16.83
N GLU A 252 -4.74 0.09 17.18
CA GLU A 252 -5.08 1.02 18.29
C GLU A 252 -4.42 0.68 19.63
N ARG A 253 -4.19 -0.60 19.93
CA ARG A 253 -3.55 -1.03 21.19
C ARG A 253 -2.02 -0.96 21.17
N MET A 254 -1.39 -0.98 20.00
CA MET A 254 0.08 -0.92 19.86
C MET A 254 0.62 0.43 19.37
N LEU A 255 -0.20 1.40 18.99
CA LEU A 255 0.33 2.70 18.51
C LEU A 255 0.93 3.60 19.58
N PHE A 256 0.75 3.24 20.85
CA PHE A 256 1.50 3.91 21.91
C PHE A 256 2.98 3.47 21.91
N ASP A 257 3.33 2.44 21.14
CA ASP A 257 4.69 2.05 20.85
C ASP A 257 5.21 2.82 19.62
N PRO A 258 6.24 3.67 19.79
CA PRO A 258 6.80 4.47 18.69
C PRO A 258 7.52 3.61 17.65
N GLU A 259 8.10 2.47 18.02
CA GLU A 259 8.77 1.56 17.08
C GLU A 259 7.74 0.89 16.18
N PHE A 260 6.66 0.36 16.76
CA PHE A 260 5.55 -0.21 15.98
C PHE A 260 4.96 0.81 15.01
N THR A 261 4.73 2.04 15.48
CA THR A 261 4.19 3.12 14.64
C THR A 261 5.11 3.41 13.45
N CYS A 262 6.42 3.53 13.68
CA CYS A 262 7.41 3.71 12.62
C CYS A 262 7.41 2.55 11.61
N LEU A 263 7.35 1.30 12.09
CA LEU A 263 7.31 0.13 11.22
C LEU A 263 6.06 0.10 10.35
N TYR A 264 4.89 0.35 10.97
CA TYR A 264 3.61 0.37 10.27
C TYR A 264 3.60 1.41 9.14
N ASP A 265 4.11 2.62 9.42
CA ASP A 265 4.27 3.67 8.41
C ASP A 265 5.18 3.21 7.27
N LYS A 266 6.33 2.60 7.58
CA LYS A 266 7.25 2.07 6.55
C LYS A 266 6.64 0.95 5.72
N PHE A 267 5.81 0.09 6.31
CA PHE A 267 5.09 -0.95 5.57
C PHE A 267 4.11 -0.35 4.56
N ILE A 268 3.35 0.66 4.97
CA ILE A 268 2.40 1.38 4.12
C ILE A 268 3.13 2.11 2.99
N GLU A 269 4.22 2.82 3.30
CA GLU A 269 4.97 3.62 2.33
C GLU A 269 5.74 2.76 1.32
N GLY A 270 6.33 1.65 1.79
CA GLY A 270 7.27 0.84 1.02
C GLY A 270 6.65 0.00 -0.09
N ASN A 271 5.31 -0.05 -0.21
CA ASN A 271 4.59 -0.89 -1.16
C ASN A 271 5.10 -2.35 -1.13
N SER A 272 5.36 -2.87 0.07
CA SER A 272 5.91 -4.23 0.25
C SER A 272 4.91 -5.24 -0.29
N SER A 273 5.30 -5.99 -1.33
CA SER A 273 4.41 -6.97 -1.94
C SER A 273 3.96 -8.06 -0.96
N VAL A 274 4.79 -8.42 0.02
CA VAL A 274 4.39 -9.39 1.06
C VAL A 274 3.33 -8.79 1.95
N PHE A 275 3.60 -7.62 2.53
CA PHE A 275 2.64 -6.92 3.38
C PHE A 275 1.31 -6.72 2.65
N ASN A 276 1.34 -6.20 1.42
CA ASN A 276 0.13 -5.96 0.63
C ASN A 276 -0.65 -7.24 0.31
N ASN A 277 0.05 -8.35 0.01
CA ASN A 277 -0.59 -9.62 -0.34
C ASN A 277 -1.01 -10.45 0.87
N THR A 278 -0.54 -10.11 2.08
CA THR A 278 -0.89 -10.81 3.32
C THR A 278 -1.77 -9.89 4.18
N ILE A 279 -1.14 -8.99 4.93
CA ILE A 279 -1.80 -8.06 5.86
C ILE A 279 -2.74 -7.11 5.13
N GLY A 280 -2.28 -6.51 4.03
CA GLY A 280 -3.05 -5.58 3.21
C GLY A 280 -4.33 -6.18 2.63
N SER A 281 -4.44 -7.51 2.54
CA SER A 281 -5.66 -8.18 2.08
C SER A 281 -6.83 -8.00 3.04
N PHE A 282 -6.58 -7.75 4.33
CA PHE A 282 -7.62 -7.47 5.32
C PHE A 282 -8.28 -6.10 5.08
N ALA A 283 -7.57 -5.14 4.50
CA ALA A 283 -8.12 -3.84 4.15
C ALA A 283 -9.24 -3.89 3.10
N ASP A 284 -9.33 -4.98 2.35
CA ASP A 284 -10.39 -5.21 1.37
C ASP A 284 -11.66 -5.81 1.97
N LEU A 285 -11.64 -6.22 3.24
CA LEU A 285 -12.67 -7.06 3.85
C LEU A 285 -13.45 -6.36 4.94
N THR A 286 -14.67 -5.92 4.65
CA THR A 286 -15.53 -5.28 5.65
C THR A 286 -16.02 -6.23 6.77
N SER A 287 -15.79 -7.53 6.63
CA SER A 287 -16.23 -8.57 7.58
C SER A 287 -15.11 -9.16 8.43
N HIS A 288 -13.85 -8.85 8.12
CA HIS A 288 -12.67 -9.41 8.81
C HIS A 288 -11.70 -8.30 9.15
N HIS A 289 -11.26 -8.29 10.39
CA HIS A 289 -10.41 -7.26 10.97
C HIS A 289 -9.12 -7.90 11.50
N LEU A 290 -8.00 -7.22 11.31
CA LEU A 290 -6.70 -7.60 11.84
C LEU A 290 -6.33 -6.66 12.98
N ASN A 291 -6.15 -7.20 14.17
CA ASN A 291 -5.74 -6.46 15.36
C ASN A 291 -4.25 -6.74 15.67
N PHE A 292 -3.58 -5.78 16.28
CA PHE A 292 -2.25 -5.99 16.90
C PHE A 292 -2.35 -5.77 18.41
N ASP A 293 -1.74 -6.65 19.20
CA ASP A 293 -1.68 -6.55 20.66
C ASP A 293 -0.30 -7.02 21.19
N SER A 294 0.02 -6.67 22.43
CA SER A 294 1.26 -7.12 23.09
C SER A 294 1.11 -8.56 23.60
N CYS A 295 2.11 -9.42 23.43
CA CYS A 295 2.10 -10.74 24.07
C CYS A 295 2.24 -10.68 25.61
N GLU A 296 2.59 -9.53 26.19
CA GLU A 296 2.65 -9.34 27.64
C GLU A 296 1.26 -9.26 28.28
N SER A 297 0.24 -8.85 27.52
CA SER A 297 -1.13 -8.70 28.03
C SER A 297 -1.82 -10.04 28.29
N ASP A 298 -1.29 -11.14 27.75
CA ASP A 298 -1.98 -12.43 27.71
C ASP A 298 -1.77 -13.32 28.95
N ASN A 299 -1.09 -12.84 30.00
CA ASN A 299 -0.77 -13.60 31.24
C ASN A 299 -0.11 -14.99 31.02
N VAL A 300 0.28 -15.33 29.79
CA VAL A 300 1.00 -16.55 29.46
C VAL A 300 2.43 -16.37 29.97
N ARG A 301 2.96 -17.38 30.68
CA ARG A 301 4.36 -17.35 31.12
C ARG A 301 5.27 -17.34 29.89
N GLY A 302 5.81 -16.16 29.57
CA GLY A 302 6.64 -15.91 28.40
C GLY A 302 5.86 -15.18 27.31
N CYS A 303 6.42 -14.07 26.83
CA CYS A 303 5.89 -13.34 25.68
C CYS A 303 6.18 -14.19 24.43
N SER A 304 5.17 -14.90 23.93
CA SER A 304 5.25 -15.60 22.64
C SER A 304 4.50 -14.79 21.60
N THR A 305 5.23 -14.32 20.60
CA THR A 305 4.61 -13.81 19.37
C THR A 305 3.79 -14.94 18.74
N ARG A 306 2.61 -14.61 18.22
CA ARG A 306 1.69 -15.55 17.57
C ARG A 306 0.53 -14.83 16.91
N THR A 307 -0.13 -15.52 16.00
CA THR A 307 -1.48 -15.20 15.54
C THR A 307 -2.52 -15.93 16.40
N SER A 308 -3.64 -15.29 16.73
CA SER A 308 -4.72 -15.93 17.49
C SER A 308 -5.25 -17.17 16.75
N SER A 309 -5.40 -18.29 17.44
CA SER A 309 -5.86 -19.56 16.84
C SER A 309 -7.33 -19.51 16.40
N GLU A 310 -8.09 -18.58 16.97
CA GLU A 310 -9.52 -18.39 16.76
C GLU A 310 -9.83 -16.95 16.40
N TRP A 311 -10.98 -16.76 15.75
CA TRP A 311 -11.58 -15.45 15.51
C TRP A 311 -12.38 -15.03 16.74
N THR A 312 -12.19 -13.79 17.19
CA THR A 312 -13.20 -13.16 18.05
C THR A 312 -14.29 -12.57 17.18
N THR A 313 -15.56 -12.79 17.53
CA THR A 313 -16.69 -12.21 16.80
C THR A 313 -17.20 -11.01 17.58
N GLU A 314 -17.11 -9.84 16.96
CA GLU A 314 -17.59 -8.58 17.52
C GLU A 314 -18.73 -8.01 16.64
N SER A 315 -19.39 -6.95 17.08
CA SER A 315 -20.55 -6.38 16.37
C SER A 315 -20.23 -5.88 14.95
N ASN A 316 -18.96 -5.63 14.66
CA ASN A 316 -18.42 -5.11 13.40
C ASN A 316 -17.73 -6.19 12.54
N GLY A 317 -17.62 -7.45 12.98
CA GLY A 317 -17.06 -8.54 12.16
C GLY A 317 -16.28 -9.57 12.95
N LYS A 318 -15.47 -10.34 12.23
CA LYS A 318 -14.51 -11.30 12.82
C LYS A 318 -13.16 -10.63 12.97
N HIS A 319 -12.50 -10.83 14.10
CA HIS A 319 -11.20 -10.27 14.40
C HIS A 319 -10.18 -11.38 14.59
N ILE A 320 -9.02 -11.20 13.98
CA ILE A 320 -7.82 -12.01 14.20
C ILE A 320 -6.75 -11.11 14.79
N THR A 321 -6.08 -11.57 15.84
CA THR A 321 -5.11 -10.76 16.57
C THR A 321 -3.71 -11.31 16.38
N ILE A 322 -2.77 -10.45 15.99
CA ILE A 322 -1.34 -10.74 16.01
C ILE A 322 -0.75 -10.19 17.31
N PHE A 323 -0.13 -11.07 18.09
CA PHE A 323 0.55 -10.73 19.32
C PHE A 323 2.03 -10.47 19.05
N LEU A 324 2.52 -9.29 19.43
CA LEU A 324 3.91 -8.86 19.22
C LEU A 324 4.65 -8.76 20.56
N ASN A 325 5.96 -9.01 20.53
CA ASN A 325 6.84 -8.75 21.67
C ASN A 325 7.26 -7.28 21.65
N PRO A 326 6.83 -6.45 22.62
CA PRO A 326 7.15 -5.02 22.63
C PRO A 326 8.64 -4.74 22.91
N ASN A 327 9.40 -5.75 23.34
CA ASN A 327 10.84 -5.62 23.60
C ASN A 327 11.72 -6.12 22.43
N ALA A 328 11.11 -6.53 21.31
CA ALA A 328 11.84 -6.95 20.12
C ALA A 328 12.42 -5.72 19.41
N SER A 329 13.57 -5.86 18.75
CA SER A 329 14.06 -4.79 17.86
C SER A 329 13.07 -4.53 16.73
N ALA A 330 13.10 -3.34 16.14
CA ALA A 330 12.22 -3.00 15.04
C ALA A 330 12.31 -3.99 13.86
N LEU A 331 13.49 -4.54 13.57
CA LEU A 331 13.65 -5.54 12.51
C LEU A 331 13.05 -6.90 12.87
N GLU A 332 13.17 -7.34 14.13
CA GLU A 332 12.51 -8.55 14.63
C GLU A 332 10.98 -8.37 14.63
N MET A 333 10.49 -7.22 15.09
CA MET A 333 9.07 -6.90 15.07
C MET A 333 8.51 -6.84 13.64
N ALA A 334 9.27 -6.30 12.68
CA ALA A 334 8.90 -6.31 11.27
C ALA A 334 8.83 -7.74 10.69
N GLU A 335 9.76 -8.62 11.07
CA GLU A 335 9.71 -10.04 10.70
C GLU A 335 8.45 -10.68 11.26
N THR A 336 8.18 -10.48 12.55
CA THR A 336 7.01 -11.07 13.22
C THR A 336 5.71 -10.60 12.58
N ILE A 337 5.57 -9.30 12.29
CA ILE A 337 4.39 -8.76 11.61
C ILE A 337 4.19 -9.49 10.27
N LEU A 338 5.23 -9.64 9.45
CA LEU A 338 5.11 -10.30 8.16
C LEU A 338 4.80 -11.80 8.29
N HIS A 339 5.46 -12.48 9.22
CA HIS A 339 5.29 -13.90 9.51
C HIS A 339 3.86 -14.21 9.97
N GLU A 340 3.44 -13.55 11.04
CA GLU A 340 2.11 -13.73 11.64
C GLU A 340 1.01 -13.23 10.70
N GLY A 341 1.29 -12.20 9.90
CA GLY A 341 0.42 -11.76 8.81
C GLY A 341 0.12 -12.84 7.78
N ILE A 342 1.06 -13.77 7.52
CA ILE A 342 0.83 -14.91 6.63
C ILE A 342 -0.07 -15.96 7.30
N HIS A 343 0.13 -16.26 8.58
CA HIS A 343 -0.81 -17.10 9.33
C HIS A 343 -2.22 -16.52 9.27
N ALA A 344 -2.37 -15.22 9.52
CA ALA A 344 -3.65 -14.55 9.46
C ALA A 344 -4.33 -14.68 8.09
N ALA A 345 -3.60 -14.37 7.01
CA ALA A 345 -4.08 -14.54 5.64
C ALA A 345 -4.42 -16.00 5.30
N ALA A 346 -3.68 -16.97 5.84
CA ALA A 346 -3.96 -18.39 5.66
C ALA A 346 -5.24 -18.82 6.39
N MET A 347 -5.50 -18.32 7.62
CA MET A 347 -6.76 -18.57 8.33
C MET A 347 -7.95 -18.07 7.52
N LEU A 348 -7.83 -16.86 7.00
CA LEU A 348 -8.85 -16.23 6.16
C LEU A 348 -9.14 -17.05 4.89
N ALA A 349 -8.10 -17.57 4.24
CA ALA A 349 -8.23 -18.41 3.04
C ALA A 349 -8.93 -19.75 3.33
N LEU A 350 -8.74 -20.33 4.51
CA LEU A 350 -9.45 -21.55 4.95
C LEU A 350 -10.93 -21.28 5.23
N GLU A 351 -11.28 -20.06 5.64
CA GLU A 351 -12.62 -19.73 6.09
C GLU A 351 -13.57 -19.32 4.95
N ASN A 352 -13.12 -18.53 3.97
CA ASN A 352 -14.03 -17.86 3.03
C ASN A 352 -14.04 -18.38 1.58
N GLU A 353 -13.22 -19.37 1.20
CA GLU A 353 -12.99 -19.78 -0.21
C GLU A 353 -12.59 -18.61 -1.16
N GLN A 354 -12.53 -17.37 -0.69
CA GLN A 354 -12.01 -16.20 -1.37
C GLN A 354 -10.57 -15.99 -0.96
N ILE A 355 -9.73 -15.92 -1.97
CA ILE A 355 -8.28 -16.03 -1.88
C ILE A 355 -7.71 -14.62 -1.70
N PRO A 356 -6.96 -14.34 -0.61
CA PRO A 356 -6.11 -13.17 -0.57
C PRO A 356 -5.22 -13.13 -1.82
N ASN A 357 -5.27 -12.04 -2.58
CA ASN A 357 -4.47 -11.90 -3.79
C ASN A 357 -2.99 -12.11 -3.44
N GLY A 358 -2.37 -13.16 -3.99
CA GLY A 358 -0.96 -13.47 -3.79
C GLY A 358 -0.66 -14.61 -2.80
N LEU A 359 -1.64 -15.14 -2.05
CA LEU A 359 -1.47 -16.41 -1.34
C LEU A 359 -1.55 -17.58 -2.31
N ASN A 360 -0.55 -18.46 -2.33
CA ASN A 360 -0.60 -19.71 -3.10
C ASN A 360 -1.54 -20.72 -2.40
N THR A 361 -2.83 -20.39 -2.36
CA THR A 361 -3.86 -21.06 -1.56
C THR A 361 -4.04 -22.52 -1.96
N VAL A 362 -3.92 -22.83 -3.25
CA VAL A 362 -3.96 -24.22 -3.73
C VAL A 362 -2.85 -25.03 -3.08
N GLN A 363 -1.63 -24.47 -3.06
CA GLN A 363 -0.52 -25.15 -2.43
C GLN A 363 -0.69 -25.21 -0.91
N TYR A 364 -1.08 -24.12 -0.27
CA TYR A 364 -1.35 -24.10 1.17
C TYR A 364 -2.35 -25.20 1.60
N LEU A 365 -3.47 -25.34 0.88
CA LEU A 365 -4.45 -26.40 1.12
C LEU A 365 -3.85 -27.81 0.91
N GLN A 366 -2.89 -27.98 0.00
CA GLN A 366 -2.16 -29.25 -0.15
C GLN A 366 -1.27 -29.53 1.07
N TYR A 367 -0.56 -28.53 1.59
CA TYR A 367 0.24 -28.66 2.83
C TYR A 367 -0.68 -29.00 4.01
N TYR A 368 -1.76 -28.25 4.19
CA TYR A 368 -2.74 -28.48 5.26
C TYR A 368 -3.31 -29.91 5.23
N ARG A 369 -3.63 -30.43 4.04
CA ARG A 369 -4.05 -31.84 3.85
C ARG A 369 -2.91 -32.83 4.09
N HIS A 370 -1.70 -32.53 3.61
CA HIS A 370 -0.54 -33.42 3.71
C HIS A 370 -0.13 -33.66 5.17
N TYR A 371 -0.09 -32.59 5.96
CA TYR A 371 0.22 -32.64 7.39
C TYR A 371 -1.01 -32.98 8.25
N ASN A 372 -2.05 -33.55 7.65
CA ASN A 372 -3.17 -34.23 8.32
C ASN A 372 -3.90 -33.43 9.42
N GLY A 373 -4.00 -32.10 9.25
CA GLY A 373 -4.64 -31.21 10.24
C GLY A 373 -3.73 -30.72 11.37
N TYR A 374 -2.43 -31.05 11.36
CA TYR A 374 -1.44 -30.34 12.18
C TYR A 374 -1.16 -28.97 11.56
N ARG A 375 -2.05 -28.03 11.87
CA ARG A 375 -2.04 -26.66 11.36
C ARG A 375 -0.67 -26.00 11.51
N ASP A 376 -0.09 -26.06 12.70
CA ASP A 376 1.19 -25.41 13.01
C ASP A 376 2.32 -25.91 12.10
N HIS A 377 2.37 -27.20 11.79
CA HIS A 377 3.37 -27.75 10.87
C HIS A 377 3.08 -27.36 9.41
N ALA A 378 1.81 -27.43 8.99
CA ALA A 378 1.44 -27.09 7.62
C ALA A 378 1.77 -25.64 7.28
N ASP A 379 1.45 -24.72 8.19
CA ASP A 379 1.65 -23.28 7.99
C ASP A 379 3.14 -22.94 7.93
N HIS A 380 3.93 -23.41 8.90
CA HIS A 380 5.35 -23.12 8.95
C HIS A 380 6.12 -23.71 7.77
N VAL A 381 5.83 -24.95 7.36
CA VAL A 381 6.50 -25.52 6.17
C VAL A 381 6.06 -24.78 4.90
N PHE A 382 4.81 -24.35 4.80
CA PHE A 382 4.34 -23.53 3.68
C PHE A 382 5.04 -22.16 3.64
N ILE A 383 5.18 -21.48 4.80
CA ILE A 383 5.90 -20.21 4.90
C ILE A 383 7.36 -20.39 4.48
N ALA A 384 8.01 -21.47 4.96
CA ALA A 384 9.40 -21.78 4.60
C ALA A 384 9.60 -21.95 3.08
N ASP A 385 8.67 -22.64 2.40
CA ASP A 385 8.80 -22.92 0.98
C ASP A 385 8.42 -21.74 0.07
N TYR A 386 7.48 -20.89 0.48
CA TYR A 386 6.90 -19.86 -0.39
C TYR A 386 7.19 -18.42 0.04
N TYR A 387 7.35 -18.16 1.34
CA TYR A 387 7.40 -16.82 1.91
C TYR A 387 8.74 -16.42 2.48
N LEU A 388 9.67 -17.36 2.66
CA LEU A 388 10.99 -17.04 3.20
C LEU A 388 11.73 -15.93 2.42
N LYS A 389 11.88 -16.11 1.11
CA LYS A 389 12.54 -15.10 0.26
C LYS A 389 11.74 -13.80 0.16
N PRO A 390 10.40 -13.84 -0.05
CA PRO A 390 9.60 -12.63 0.00
C PRO A 390 9.74 -11.82 1.30
N ILE A 391 9.69 -12.47 2.48
CA ILE A 391 9.85 -11.81 3.78
C ILE A 391 11.25 -11.21 3.86
N ALA A 392 12.29 -11.98 3.58
CA ALA A 392 13.67 -11.49 3.64
C ALA A 392 13.93 -10.29 2.72
N ARG A 393 13.31 -10.27 1.53
CA ARG A 393 13.38 -9.11 0.62
C ARG A 393 12.63 -7.90 1.18
N ALA A 394 11.49 -8.11 1.82
CA ALA A 394 10.74 -7.05 2.49
C ALA A 394 11.57 -6.44 3.64
N LEU A 395 12.12 -7.28 4.53
CA LEU A 395 13.02 -6.87 5.61
C LEU A 395 14.22 -6.09 5.08
N ARG A 396 14.87 -6.61 4.04
CA ARG A 396 15.98 -5.91 3.37
C ARG A 396 15.59 -4.54 2.85
N ASN A 397 14.38 -4.38 2.29
CA ASN A 397 13.95 -3.08 1.78
C ASN A 397 13.62 -2.10 2.91
N LEU A 398 13.02 -2.57 4.01
CA LEU A 398 12.79 -1.76 5.21
C LEU A 398 14.10 -1.28 5.83
N ASP A 399 15.07 -2.18 5.90
CA ASP A 399 16.42 -1.92 6.42
C ASP A 399 17.35 -1.27 5.39
N ALA A 400 16.80 -0.48 4.46
CA ALA A 400 17.53 0.30 3.45
C ALA A 400 18.60 -0.49 2.66
N ARG A 401 18.43 -1.81 2.53
CA ARG A 401 19.31 -2.74 1.82
C ARG A 401 20.74 -2.82 2.38
N ARG A 402 20.93 -2.61 3.68
CA ARG A 402 22.25 -2.68 4.35
C ARG A 402 23.00 -3.97 4.09
N HIS A 403 22.29 -5.10 4.11
CA HIS A 403 22.87 -6.41 3.85
C HIS A 403 22.33 -7.05 2.54
N PRO A 404 23.05 -8.02 1.96
CA PRO A 404 22.50 -8.88 0.90
C PRO A 404 21.27 -9.66 1.38
N GLU A 405 20.31 -9.95 0.48
CA GLU A 405 19.03 -10.63 0.80
C GLU A 405 19.23 -11.93 1.60
N TYR A 406 20.23 -12.74 1.25
CA TYR A 406 20.47 -14.03 1.92
C TYR A 406 20.86 -13.91 3.41
N LYS A 407 21.34 -12.75 3.86
CA LYS A 407 21.69 -12.56 5.28
C LYS A 407 20.46 -12.42 6.16
N TYR A 408 19.33 -11.98 5.60
CA TYR A 408 18.06 -11.89 6.33
C TYR A 408 17.36 -13.26 6.47
N TYR A 409 17.78 -14.28 5.71
CA TYR A 409 17.12 -15.60 5.75
C TYR A 409 17.19 -16.24 7.13
N GLY A 410 18.28 -16.05 7.87
CA GLY A 410 18.43 -16.63 9.20
C GLY A 410 17.45 -16.04 10.22
N ILE A 411 17.10 -14.75 10.07
CA ILE A 411 16.07 -14.08 10.90
C ILE A 411 14.69 -14.63 10.52
N VAL A 412 14.40 -14.76 9.23
CA VAL A 412 13.08 -15.27 8.76
C VAL A 412 12.84 -16.74 9.11
N TYR A 413 13.90 -17.53 9.24
CA TYR A 413 13.77 -18.92 9.72
C TYR A 413 13.46 -19.00 11.22
N GLU A 414 13.72 -17.95 11.99
CA GLU A 414 13.48 -17.91 13.43
C GLU A 414 11.97 -17.95 13.69
N GLY A 415 11.52 -18.92 14.49
CA GLY A 415 10.10 -19.24 14.69
C GLY A 415 9.58 -20.37 13.81
N ILE A 416 10.24 -20.69 12.69
CA ILE A 416 9.86 -21.76 11.76
C ILE A 416 10.65 -23.04 12.03
N GLU A 417 11.87 -22.93 12.59
CA GLU A 417 12.85 -24.02 12.68
C GLU A 417 12.31 -25.23 13.45
N ARG A 418 11.56 -25.00 14.52
CA ARG A 418 10.99 -26.07 15.33
C ARG A 418 9.97 -26.89 14.54
N ALA A 419 9.08 -26.22 13.82
CA ALA A 419 8.05 -26.92 13.03
C ALA A 419 8.65 -27.64 11.82
N ILE A 420 9.71 -27.10 11.22
CA ILE A 420 10.46 -27.76 10.16
C ILE A 420 11.13 -29.05 10.68
N ASP A 421 11.74 -29.00 11.87
CA ASP A 421 12.37 -30.15 12.52
C ASP A 421 11.33 -31.22 12.88
N GLU A 422 10.24 -30.82 13.53
CA GLU A 422 9.12 -31.71 13.87
C GLU A 422 8.45 -32.32 12.62
N ALA A 423 8.39 -31.58 11.51
CA ALA A 423 7.91 -32.07 10.21
C ALA A 423 8.92 -32.97 9.47
N GLY A 424 10.18 -33.04 9.93
CA GLY A 424 11.23 -33.86 9.33
C GLY A 424 11.71 -33.37 7.96
N VAL A 425 11.62 -32.06 7.67
CA VAL A 425 11.98 -31.50 6.36
C VAL A 425 13.48 -31.14 6.33
N GLN A 426 14.34 -32.17 6.28
CA GLN A 426 15.80 -32.04 6.43
C GLN A 426 16.44 -30.96 5.55
N ARG A 427 15.97 -30.80 4.30
CA ARG A 427 16.48 -29.76 3.39
C ARG A 427 16.41 -28.36 4.01
N LEU A 428 15.31 -28.02 4.68
CA LEU A 428 15.11 -26.71 5.28
C LEU A 428 15.95 -26.52 6.56
N ILE A 429 16.19 -27.60 7.31
CA ILE A 429 17.10 -27.61 8.48
C ILE A 429 18.54 -27.31 8.05
N ASP A 430 18.99 -27.96 6.98
CA ASP A 430 20.32 -27.77 6.42
C ASP A 430 20.49 -26.35 5.86
N GLU A 431 19.43 -25.81 5.27
CA GLU A 431 19.37 -24.45 4.74
C GLU A 431 19.43 -23.41 5.88
N TYR A 432 18.60 -23.56 6.93
CA TYR A 432 18.62 -22.67 8.10
C TYR A 432 19.99 -22.61 8.77
N SER A 433 20.64 -23.77 8.94
CA SER A 433 21.95 -23.87 9.59
C SER A 433 23.03 -23.03 8.88
N GLN A 434 22.90 -22.82 7.56
CA GLN A 434 23.81 -21.98 6.78
C GLN A 434 23.59 -20.48 7.01
N TYR A 435 22.36 -20.07 7.31
CA TYR A 435 21.99 -18.66 7.42
C TYR A 435 21.96 -18.13 8.85
N LYS A 436 21.77 -19.01 9.85
CA LYS A 436 21.73 -18.63 11.27
C LYS A 436 22.94 -17.82 11.73
N VAL A 437 24.10 -18.04 11.10
CA VAL A 437 25.35 -17.31 11.41
C VAL A 437 25.26 -15.81 11.13
N TYR A 438 24.28 -15.36 10.32
CA TYR A 438 24.12 -13.96 9.95
C TYR A 438 23.16 -13.19 10.87
N ASN A 439 22.37 -13.85 11.74
CA ASN A 439 21.34 -13.17 12.55
C ASN A 439 21.96 -12.03 13.38
N GLN A 440 23.03 -12.32 14.12
CA GLN A 440 23.72 -11.31 14.92
C GLN A 440 24.29 -10.16 14.08
N GLU A 441 24.80 -10.46 12.88
CA GLU A 441 25.35 -9.42 11.99
C GLU A 441 24.26 -8.44 11.55
N VAL A 442 23.10 -8.95 11.14
CA VAL A 442 21.99 -8.13 10.67
C VAL A 442 21.33 -7.37 11.82
N LEU A 443 21.05 -8.04 12.94
CA LEU A 443 20.39 -7.44 14.10
C LEU A 443 21.24 -6.38 14.80
N SER A 444 22.58 -6.48 14.76
CA SER A 444 23.47 -5.49 15.39
C SER A 444 23.78 -4.27 14.52
N ASN A 445 23.36 -4.25 13.24
CA ASN A 445 23.68 -3.18 12.29
C ASN A 445 22.46 -2.56 11.61
N THR A 446 21.25 -2.87 12.08
CA THR A 446 20.03 -2.20 11.61
C THR A 446 19.86 -0.85 12.32
N GLU A 447 19.40 0.17 11.60
CA GLU A 447 18.91 1.45 12.20
C GLU A 447 17.42 1.62 11.85
N LEU A 448 16.71 0.50 11.68
CA LEU A 448 15.29 0.55 11.38
C LEU A 448 14.57 1.17 12.58
N CYS A 449 14.01 2.37 12.38
CA CYS A 449 13.25 3.10 13.40
C CYS A 449 14.05 3.63 14.61
N GLU A 450 15.37 3.82 14.46
CA GLU A 450 16.23 4.53 15.43
C GLU A 450 16.17 6.06 15.34
#